data_AF-A0A7Y5Q5K4-F1
#
_entry.id   AF-A0A7Y5Q5K4-F1
#
_cell.length_a   1.000
_cell.length_b   1.000
_cell.length_c   1.000
_cell.angle_alpha   90.00
_cell.angle_beta   90.00
_cell.angle_gamma   90.00
#
_symmetry.space_group_name_H-M   'P 1'
#
loop_
_entity.id
_entity.type
_entity.pdbx_description
1 polymer ?
#
loop_
_entity_poly.entity_id
_entity_poly.type
_entity_poly.pdbx_seq_one_letter_code
_entity_poly.pdbx_strand_id
1 'polypeptide(L)'
;YCSNPVVLQPFDPNSAPRPATTGPTAGPAAPSADEAAGRAVLERKCTACHALIDPEETRKSLADWTQTVDRMIGKGAAVNAAERQQLISYLRAVTSRQGR
;
A
#
# COMPACT_ATOMS: atom_id res chain seq x y z
N TYR A 1 36.67 46.91 12.34
CA TYR A 1 35.98 47.71 11.31
C TYR A 1 35.43 46.76 10.25
N CYS A 2 34.21 46.26 10.47
CA CYS A 2 33.41 45.60 9.43
C CYS A 2 32.03 46.25 9.47
N SER A 3 31.96 47.51 9.03
CA SER A 3 30.68 48.17 8.77
C SER A 3 30.27 47.84 7.35
N ASN A 4 29.45 46.82 7.19
CA ASN A 4 28.68 46.60 5.96
C ASN A 4 27.23 46.96 6.29
N PRO A 5 26.66 48.04 5.71
CA PRO A 5 25.28 48.40 6.00
C PRO A 5 24.35 47.41 5.28
N VAL A 6 23.55 46.67 6.05
CA VAL A 6 22.34 46.04 5.54
C VAL A 6 21.42 47.16 5.09
N VAL A 7 21.32 47.34 3.77
CA VAL A 7 20.25 48.13 3.15
C VAL A 7 18.97 47.29 3.27
N LEU A 8 18.07 47.73 4.15
CA LEU A 8 16.69 47.24 4.23
C LEU A 8 15.99 47.63 2.93
N GLN A 9 15.95 46.71 1.98
CA GLN A 9 15.09 46.80 0.82
C GLN A 9 13.61 46.61 1.25
N PRO A 10 12.67 47.42 0.76
CA PRO A 10 11.25 47.26 1.09
C PRO A 10 10.69 45.97 0.50
N PHE A 11 9.78 45.34 1.23
CA PHE A 11 9.10 44.11 0.81
C PHE A 11 8.21 44.39 -0.41
N ASP A 12 8.56 43.83 -1.56
CA ASP A 12 7.73 43.85 -2.76
C ASP A 12 6.49 42.95 -2.57
N PRO A 13 5.25 43.48 -2.63
CA PRO A 13 4.03 42.69 -2.42
C PRO A 13 3.67 41.78 -3.62
N ASN A 14 4.49 41.75 -4.67
CA ASN A 14 4.19 41.02 -5.91
C ASN A 14 5.19 39.90 -6.24
N SER A 15 5.98 39.46 -5.27
CA SER A 15 6.77 38.22 -5.38
C SER A 15 5.93 37.03 -4.93
N ALA A 16 4.95 36.63 -5.72
CA ALA A 16 4.29 35.35 -5.52
C ALA A 16 5.27 34.22 -5.92
N PRO A 17 5.50 33.20 -5.08
CA PRO A 17 6.15 31.99 -5.57
C PRO A 17 5.27 31.38 -6.66
N ARG A 18 5.89 30.98 -7.78
CA ARG A 18 5.23 30.18 -8.82
C ARG A 18 4.60 28.96 -8.12
N PRO A 19 3.36 28.55 -8.44
CA PRO A 19 2.87 27.27 -7.94
C PRO A 19 3.84 26.21 -8.46
N ALA A 20 4.53 25.54 -7.54
CA ALA A 20 5.17 24.28 -7.86
C ALA A 20 4.05 23.41 -8.44
N THR A 21 4.18 23.05 -9.72
CA THR A 21 3.41 21.95 -10.28
C THR A 21 3.93 20.70 -9.60
N THR A 22 3.48 20.47 -8.37
CA THR A 22 3.54 19.18 -7.72
C THR A 22 2.57 18.32 -8.49
N GLY A 23 3.04 17.70 -9.58
CA GLY A 23 2.42 16.44 -10.00
C GLY A 23 2.40 15.52 -8.77
N PRO A 24 1.39 14.66 -8.60
CA PRO A 24 1.38 13.76 -7.48
C PRO A 24 2.60 12.84 -7.61
N THR A 25 3.66 13.16 -6.88
CA THR A 25 4.63 12.17 -6.43
C THR A 25 3.80 11.18 -5.64
N ALA A 26 3.38 10.11 -6.31
CA ALA A 26 2.78 8.96 -5.66
C ALA A 26 3.88 8.37 -4.77
N GLY A 27 3.98 8.90 -3.56
CA GLY A 27 4.41 8.11 -2.41
C GLY A 27 3.54 6.86 -2.31
N PRO A 28 3.93 5.85 -1.52
CA PRO A 28 3.21 4.59 -1.45
C PRO A 28 1.71 4.88 -1.31
N ALA A 29 0.93 4.52 -2.34
CA ALA A 29 -0.51 4.74 -2.31
C ALA A 29 -1.04 4.01 -1.08
N ALA A 30 -1.77 4.72 -0.22
CA ALA A 30 -2.43 4.09 0.91
C ALA A 30 -3.28 2.92 0.39
N PRO A 31 -3.32 1.78 1.10
CA PRO A 31 -4.10 0.64 0.66
C PRO A 31 -5.56 1.05 0.52
N SER A 32 -6.20 0.60 -0.55
CA SER A 32 -7.65 0.77 -0.72
C SER A 32 -8.41 0.11 0.44
N ALA A 33 -9.66 0.52 0.67
CA ALA A 33 -10.49 -0.10 1.72
C ALA A 33 -10.62 -1.62 1.51
N ASP A 34 -10.71 -2.06 0.25
CA ASP A 34 -10.76 -3.47 -0.12
C ASP A 34 -9.44 -4.20 0.18
N GLU A 35 -8.29 -3.57 -0.08
CA GLU A 35 -6.98 -4.12 0.29
C GLU A 35 -6.81 -4.25 1.79
N ALA A 36 -7.21 -3.22 2.55
CA ALA A 36 -7.17 -3.24 4.00
C ALA A 36 -8.08 -4.34 4.58
N ALA A 37 -9.28 -4.51 4.01
CA ALA A 37 -10.20 -5.58 4.40
C ALA A 37 -9.60 -6.98 4.11
N GLY A 38 -9.03 -7.18 2.92
CA GLY A 38 -8.38 -8.44 2.56
C GLY A 38 -7.17 -8.77 3.44
N ARG A 39 -6.33 -7.77 3.73
CA ARG A 39 -5.20 -7.92 4.67
C ARG A 39 -5.69 -8.31 6.07
N ALA A 40 -6.74 -7.68 6.58
CA ALA A 40 -7.28 -7.99 7.89
C ALA A 40 -7.89 -9.41 7.95
N VAL A 41 -8.48 -9.91 6.86
CA VAL A 41 -8.91 -11.32 6.77
C VAL A 41 -7.70 -12.25 6.83
N LEU A 42 -6.64 -11.96 6.08
CA LEU A 42 -5.41 -12.76 6.07
C LEU A 42 -4.83 -12.88 7.49
N GLU A 43 -4.64 -11.75 8.15
CA GLU A 43 -4.06 -11.69 9.50
C GLU A 43 -4.90 -12.43 10.55
N ARG A 44 -6.24 -12.35 10.48
CA ARG A 44 -7.12 -12.99 11.46
C ARG A 44 -7.34 -14.49 11.21
N LYS A 45 -7.43 -14.91 9.95
CA LYS A 45 -7.86 -16.28 9.59
C LYS A 45 -6.67 -17.20 9.33
N CYS A 46 -5.59 -16.67 8.75
CA CYS A 46 -4.49 -17.49 8.27
C CYS A 46 -3.34 -17.61 9.28
N THR A 47 -3.37 -16.88 10.40
CA THR A 47 -2.48 -17.07 11.55
C THR A 47 -2.98 -18.12 12.54
N ALA A 48 -4.21 -18.59 12.40
CA ALA A 48 -4.85 -19.50 13.35
C ALA A 48 -4.18 -20.89 13.45
N CYS A 49 -3.44 -21.30 12.42
CA CYS A 49 -2.80 -22.63 12.36
C CYS A 49 -1.27 -22.59 12.21
N HIS A 50 -0.71 -21.51 11.64
CA HIS A 50 0.73 -21.35 11.46
C HIS A 50 1.08 -19.86 11.24
N ALA A 51 2.37 -19.53 11.29
CA ALA A 51 2.84 -18.20 10.95
C ALA A 51 2.50 -17.85 9.49
N LEU A 52 2.15 -16.58 9.27
CA LEU A 52 1.94 -16.07 7.93
C LEU A 52 3.27 -15.84 7.22
N ILE A 53 3.29 -16.19 5.95
CA ILE A 53 4.30 -15.66 5.04
C ILE A 53 3.82 -14.29 4.57
N ASP A 54 4.74 -13.32 4.50
CA ASP A 54 4.39 -11.99 4.01
C ASP A 54 4.12 -12.05 2.50
N PRO A 55 2.89 -11.74 2.05
CA PRO A 55 2.57 -11.78 0.64
C PRO A 55 3.29 -10.69 -0.14
N GLU A 56 3.67 -9.56 0.48
CA GLU A 56 4.44 -8.48 -0.16
C GLU A 56 5.89 -8.90 -0.44
N GLU A 57 6.46 -9.77 0.36
CA GLU A 57 7.80 -10.34 0.17
C GLU A 57 7.82 -11.58 -0.74
N THR A 58 6.65 -12.18 -0.98
CA THR A 58 6.52 -13.43 -1.74
C THR A 58 6.04 -13.20 -3.16
N ARG A 59 6.92 -13.44 -4.14
CA ARG A 59 6.56 -13.37 -5.57
C ARG A 59 5.77 -14.57 -6.03
N LYS A 60 4.47 -14.35 -6.28
CA LYS A 60 3.53 -15.33 -6.85
C LYS A 60 2.56 -14.65 -7.79
N SER A 61 2.11 -15.39 -8.81
CA SER A 61 1.01 -14.92 -9.66
C SER A 61 -0.31 -14.91 -8.87
N LEU A 62 -1.30 -14.15 -9.35
CA LEU A 62 -2.63 -14.16 -8.73
C LEU A 62 -3.26 -15.56 -8.75
N ALA A 63 -2.99 -16.36 -9.79
CA ALA A 63 -3.47 -17.73 -9.89
C ALA A 63 -2.85 -18.63 -8.79
N ASP A 64 -1.54 -18.53 -8.57
CA ASP A 64 -0.84 -19.29 -7.52
C ASP A 64 -1.31 -18.89 -6.12
N TRP A 65 -1.56 -17.59 -5.91
CA TRP A 65 -2.13 -17.08 -4.67
C TRP A 65 -3.54 -17.61 -4.44
N THR A 66 -4.39 -17.60 -5.47
CA THR A 66 -5.74 -18.14 -5.40
C THR A 66 -5.73 -19.61 -5.02
N GLN A 67 -4.88 -20.42 -5.67
CA GLN A 67 -4.69 -21.83 -5.33
C GLN A 67 -4.18 -22.02 -3.90
N THR A 68 -3.31 -21.13 -3.42
CA THR A 68 -2.81 -21.16 -2.04
C THR A 68 -3.93 -20.93 -1.04
N VAL A 69 -4.79 -19.93 -1.27
CA VAL A 69 -5.97 -19.65 -0.44
C VAL A 69 -6.91 -20.85 -0.44
N ASP A 70 -7.26 -21.38 -1.62
CA ASP A 70 -8.16 -22.54 -1.75
C ASP A 70 -7.61 -23.77 -1.04
N ARG A 71 -6.30 -24.01 -1.13
CA ARG A 71 -5.63 -25.09 -0.41
C ARG A 71 -5.72 -24.90 1.11
N MET A 72 -5.63 -23.67 1.63
CA MET A 72 -5.77 -23.42 3.08
C MET A 72 -7.22 -23.59 3.54
N ILE A 73 -8.19 -23.16 2.73
CA ILE A 73 -9.61 -23.41 2.99
C ILE A 73 -9.89 -24.91 3.04
N GLY A 74 -9.38 -25.68 2.07
CA GLY A 74 -9.51 -27.13 2.06
C GLY A 74 -8.84 -27.84 3.25
N LYS A 75 -7.87 -27.19 3.91
CA LYS A 75 -7.24 -27.68 5.13
C LYS A 75 -7.97 -27.27 6.42
N GLY A 76 -9.07 -26.52 6.31
CA GLY A 76 -9.90 -26.12 7.44
C GLY A 76 -9.82 -24.64 7.82
N ALA A 77 -9.20 -23.77 7.01
CA ALA A 77 -9.28 -22.34 7.25
C ALA A 77 -10.75 -21.86 7.13
N ALA A 78 -11.29 -21.29 8.21
CA ALA A 78 -12.66 -20.81 8.28
C ALA A 78 -12.83 -19.46 7.56
N VAL A 79 -12.78 -19.51 6.23
CA VAL A 79 -12.93 -18.36 5.32
C VAL A 79 -14.19 -18.55 4.48
N ASN A 80 -15.11 -17.59 4.54
CA ASN A 80 -16.34 -17.63 3.73
C ASN A 80 -16.10 -17.03 2.31
N ALA A 81 -17.13 -17.07 1.45
CA ALA A 81 -17.01 -16.61 0.07
C ALA A 81 -16.66 -15.12 -0.07
N ALA A 82 -17.22 -14.25 0.79
CA ALA A 82 -16.94 -12.81 0.77
C ALA A 82 -15.52 -12.52 1.26
N GLU A 83 -15.10 -13.16 2.36
CA GLU A 83 -13.74 -13.07 2.90
C GLU A 83 -12.71 -13.58 1.88
N ARG A 84 -13.03 -14.65 1.15
CA ARG A 84 -12.19 -15.15 0.05
C ARG A 84 -12.04 -14.10 -1.04
N GLN A 85 -13.12 -13.44 -1.47
CA GLN A 85 -13.03 -12.38 -2.47
C GLN A 85 -12.16 -11.21 -1.99
N GLN A 86 -12.29 -10.79 -0.73
CA GLN A 86 -11.45 -9.75 -0.14
C GLN A 86 -9.97 -10.14 -0.15
N LEU A 87 -9.64 -11.39 0.20
CA LEU A 87 -8.28 -11.93 0.11
C LEU A 87 -7.74 -11.87 -1.32
N ILE A 88 -8.50 -12.32 -2.31
CA ILE A 88 -8.06 -12.30 -3.71
C ILE A 88 -7.85 -10.87 -4.21
N SER A 89 -8.71 -9.92 -3.81
CA SER A 89 -8.54 -8.50 -4.15
C SER A 89 -7.24 -7.94 -3.56
N TYR A 90 -6.95 -8.22 -2.30
CA TYR A 90 -5.69 -7.82 -1.67
C TYR A 90 -4.47 -8.46 -2.35
N LEU A 91 -4.49 -9.77 -2.60
CA LEU A 91 -3.39 -10.48 -3.25
C LEU A 91 -3.16 -9.99 -4.69
N ARG A 92 -4.22 -9.58 -5.41
CA ARG A 92 -4.09 -8.92 -6.72
C ARG A 92 -3.31 -7.60 -6.62
N ALA A 93 -3.62 -6.77 -5.64
CA ALA A 93 -2.92 -5.50 -5.42
C ALA A 93 -1.47 -5.70 -4.98
N VAL A 94 -1.17 -6.78 -4.26
CA VAL A 94 0.20 -7.17 -3.91
C VAL A 94 0.97 -7.64 -5.14
N THR A 95 0.41 -8.57 -5.92
CA THR A 95 1.06 -9.09 -7.14
C THR A 95 1.27 -8.00 -8.19
N SER A 96 0.33 -7.06 -8.34
CA SER A 96 0.48 -5.95 -9.29
C SER A 96 1.65 -5.02 -8.95
N ARG A 97 1.91 -4.80 -7.65
CA ARG A 97 3.07 -4.03 -7.17
C ARG A 97 4.38 -4.78 -7.40
N GLN A 98 4.38 -6.11 -7.28
CA GLN A 98 5.58 -6.92 -7.50
C GLN A 98 5.93 -7.07 -8.98
N GLY A 99 4.95 -7.09 -9.89
CA GLY A 99 5.18 -7.21 -11.34
C GLY A 99 5.72 -5.95 -12.03
N ARG A 100 6.02 -4.89 -11.27
CA ARG A 100 6.60 -3.64 -11.75
C ARG A 100 8.12 -3.62 -11.62
#